data_AF-A0A437A544-F1
#
_entry.id   AF-A0A437A544-F1
#
_cell.length_a   1.000
_cell.length_b   1.000
_cell.length_c   1.000
_cell.angle_alpha   90.00
_cell.angle_beta   90.00
_cell.angle_gamma   90.00
#
_symmetry.space_group_name_H-M   'P 1'
#
loop_
_entity.id
_entity.type
_entity.pdbx_description
1 polymer ?
#
loop_
_entity_poly.entity_id
_entity_poly.type
_entity_poly.pdbx_seq_one_letter_code
_entity_poly.pdbx_strand_id
1 'polypeptide(L)'
;MSHSLYIITYDRGTHWETGLVKAYHWTFLIELSPSTGLKHQLRGTPGAYYYPGPEAADPRDEEPGRSIKINGQNFIKSEGISEEDEDEGEEEEEVVDGIGKDDSATQIVVAKLEIGSVDQSQLGGFEKACREAYVEKEEVQGGEGGWNCQEWCLGLLEGLKGKDMGKDVWYGREELKGWLREKDHSAMAME
;
A
#
# COMPACT_ATOMS: atom_id res chain seq x y z
N MET A 1 -15.33 14.14 -14.31
CA MET A 1 -15.82 13.26 -13.22
C MET A 1 -14.67 13.15 -12.24
N SER A 2 -14.93 13.45 -10.98
CA SER A 2 -13.96 13.31 -9.90
C SER A 2 -14.24 12.05 -9.10
N HIS A 3 -13.17 11.47 -8.56
CA HIS A 3 -13.18 10.24 -7.78
C HIS A 3 -12.61 10.52 -6.40
N SER A 4 -13.25 10.04 -5.34
CA SER A 4 -12.77 10.27 -3.98
C SER A 4 -11.43 9.56 -3.75
N LEU A 5 -10.53 10.25 -3.06
CA LEU A 5 -9.19 9.81 -2.72
C LEU A 5 -9.11 9.59 -1.21
N TYR A 6 -8.61 8.43 -0.81
CA TYR A 6 -8.50 8.02 0.58
C TYR A 6 -7.06 7.62 0.92
N ILE A 7 -6.67 7.83 2.17
CA ILE A 7 -5.60 7.05 2.80
C ILE A 7 -6.23 5.91 3.60
N ILE A 8 -5.77 4.69 3.35
CA ILE A 8 -6.12 3.50 4.10
C ILE A 8 -4.92 3.08 4.94
N THR A 9 -5.17 2.76 6.21
CA THR A 9 -4.14 2.23 7.12
C THR A 9 -4.46 0.82 7.57
N TYR A 10 -3.42 -0.02 7.62
CA TYR A 10 -3.54 -1.41 8.03
C TYR A 10 -2.65 -1.72 9.23
N ASP A 11 -3.24 -2.38 10.23
CA ASP A 11 -2.51 -3.03 11.29
C ASP A 11 -1.85 -4.30 10.76
N ARG A 12 -0.53 -4.38 10.93
CA ARG A 12 0.33 -5.50 10.52
C ARG A 12 0.64 -6.46 11.66
N GLY A 13 0.05 -6.23 12.83
CA GLY A 13 0.29 -6.96 14.06
C GLY A 13 1.64 -6.63 14.68
N THR A 14 2.08 -7.50 15.59
CA THR A 14 3.34 -7.37 16.30
C THR A 14 4.44 -8.16 15.60
N HIS A 15 5.70 -7.73 15.79
CA HIS A 15 6.85 -8.55 15.43
C HIS A 15 6.92 -9.76 16.36
N TRP A 16 7.22 -10.94 15.79
CA TRP A 16 7.14 -12.21 16.52
C TRP A 16 8.29 -12.40 17.51
N GLU A 17 9.45 -11.79 17.25
CA GLU A 17 10.64 -11.90 18.10
C GLU A 17 10.71 -10.80 19.16
N THR A 18 10.47 -9.55 18.76
CA THR A 18 10.59 -8.37 19.64
C THR A 18 9.30 -8.04 20.39
N GLY A 19 8.15 -8.56 19.92
CA GLY A 19 6.82 -8.25 20.48
C GLY A 19 6.35 -6.82 20.23
N LEU A 20 7.14 -6.00 19.52
CA LEU A 20 6.81 -4.61 19.23
C LEU A 20 5.70 -4.53 18.17
N VAL A 21 4.78 -3.57 18.32
CA VAL A 21 3.77 -3.27 17.30
C VAL A 21 4.49 -2.78 16.05
N LYS A 22 4.20 -3.40 14.90
CA LYS A 22 4.74 -2.94 13.62
C LYS A 22 4.06 -1.64 13.25
N ALA A 23 4.81 -0.73 12.62
CA ALA A 23 4.22 0.48 12.06
C ALA A 23 3.05 0.13 11.12
N TYR A 24 1.98 0.92 11.13
CA TYR A 24 0.84 0.71 10.23
C TYR A 24 1.27 0.88 8.78
N HIS A 25 0.73 0.04 7.90
CA HIS A 25 0.92 0.18 6.46
C HIS A 25 -0.03 1.24 5.92
N TRP A 26 0.48 2.23 5.18
CA TRP A 26 -0.34 3.27 4.57
C TRP A 26 -0.40 3.07 3.05
N THR A 27 -1.59 3.29 2.49
CA THR A 27 -1.85 3.17 1.05
C THR A 27 -2.84 4.22 0.60
N PHE A 28 -2.85 4.55 -0.69
CA PHE A 28 -3.94 5.33 -1.28
C PHE A 28 -4.98 4.42 -1.91
N LEU A 29 -6.24 4.86 -1.84
CA LEU A 29 -7.35 4.29 -2.58
C LEU A 29 -8.05 5.41 -3.34
N ILE A 30 -8.21 5.24 -4.65
CA ILE A 30 -9.07 6.08 -5.48
C ILE A 30 -10.36 5.29 -5.75
N GLU A 31 -11.49 5.77 -5.24
CA GLU A 31 -12.79 5.13 -5.43
C GLU A 31 -13.42 5.58 -6.77
N LEU A 32 -13.42 4.68 -7.76
CA LEU A 32 -14.00 4.95 -9.10
C LEU A 32 -15.51 4.68 -9.11
N SER A 33 -15.95 3.72 -8.31
CA SER A 33 -17.33 3.36 -8.06
C SER A 33 -17.44 2.62 -6.71
N PRO A 34 -18.66 2.40 -6.17
CA PRO A 34 -18.83 1.74 -4.87
C PRO A 34 -18.25 0.33 -4.75
N SER A 35 -17.89 -0.32 -5.86
CA SER A 35 -17.28 -1.67 -5.88
C SER A 35 -15.99 -1.74 -6.69
N THR A 36 -15.43 -0.59 -7.11
CA THR A 36 -14.22 -0.57 -7.93
C THR A 36 -13.39 0.64 -7.57
N GLY A 37 -12.15 0.39 -7.16
CA GLY A 37 -11.16 1.40 -6.86
C GLY A 37 -9.77 1.00 -7.34
N LEU A 38 -8.88 1.98 -7.32
CA LEU A 38 -7.46 1.81 -7.61
C LEU A 38 -6.69 1.99 -6.30
N LYS A 39 -6.02 0.94 -5.86
CA LYS A 39 -5.15 0.95 -4.69
C LYS A 39 -3.71 1.19 -5.12
N HIS A 40 -3.05 2.14 -4.47
CA HIS A 40 -1.65 2.47 -4.69
C HIS A 40 -0.88 2.23 -3.39
N GLN A 41 0.08 1.31 -3.43
CA GLN A 41 0.84 0.94 -2.25
C GLN A 41 2.29 0.63 -2.55
N LEU A 42 3.17 0.92 -1.60
CA LEU A 42 4.54 0.41 -1.63
C LEU A 42 4.56 -1.07 -1.26
N ARG A 43 5.44 -1.81 -1.94
CA ARG A 43 5.75 -3.21 -1.68
C ARG A 43 7.25 -3.35 -1.41
N GLY A 44 7.64 -4.52 -0.93
CA GLY A 44 9.04 -4.88 -0.68
C GLY A 44 9.38 -4.95 0.80
N THR A 45 10.68 -4.96 1.05
CA THR A 45 11.29 -5.09 2.38
C THR A 45 12.30 -3.97 2.59
N PRO A 46 12.76 -3.76 3.83
CA PRO A 46 13.94 -2.92 4.09
C PRO A 46 15.07 -3.15 3.08
N GLY A 47 15.60 -2.08 2.49
CA GLY A 47 16.60 -2.15 1.41
C GLY A 47 16.05 -2.24 -0.01
N ALA A 48 14.77 -2.61 -0.19
CA ALA A 48 14.21 -2.99 -1.49
C ALA A 48 12.74 -2.60 -1.68
N TYR A 49 12.31 -1.45 -1.13
CA TYR A 49 10.96 -0.95 -1.36
C TYR A 49 10.76 -0.43 -2.79
N TYR A 50 9.58 -0.67 -3.36
CA TYR A 50 9.20 -0.21 -4.70
C TYR A 50 7.67 -0.04 -4.84
N TYR A 51 7.26 0.73 -5.85
CA TYR A 51 5.86 0.90 -6.23
C TYR A 51 5.58 0.08 -7.50
N PRO A 52 4.71 -0.97 -7.45
CA PRO A 52 4.45 -1.84 -8.60
C PRO A 52 3.51 -1.23 -9.64
N GLY A 53 2.72 -0.22 -9.25
CA GLY A 53 1.59 0.26 -10.06
C GLY A 53 0.27 0.20 -9.28
N PRO A 54 -0.83 0.65 -9.90
CA PRO A 54 -2.15 0.57 -9.30
C PRO A 54 -2.65 -0.88 -9.27
N GLU A 55 -3.28 -1.27 -8.17
CA GLU A 55 -3.94 -2.56 -7.99
C GLU A 55 -5.46 -2.34 -8.00
N ALA A 56 -6.21 -3.22 -8.67
CA ALA A 56 -7.66 -3.21 -8.56
C ALA A 56 -8.08 -3.58 -7.13
N ALA A 57 -8.98 -2.80 -6.54
CA ALA A 57 -9.50 -3.02 -5.20
C ALA A 57 -11.02 -2.81 -5.15
N ASP A 58 -11.68 -3.46 -4.19
CA ASP A 58 -13.06 -3.17 -3.84
C ASP A 58 -13.07 -2.22 -2.62
N PRO A 59 -13.54 -0.98 -2.74
CA PRO A 59 -13.55 -0.01 -1.64
C PRO A 59 -14.29 -0.47 -0.38
N ARG A 60 -15.17 -1.48 -0.50
CA ARG A 60 -15.96 -2.04 0.62
C ARG A 60 -15.16 -3.00 1.49
N ASP A 61 -14.09 -3.58 0.92
CA ASP A 61 -13.15 -4.43 1.65
C ASP A 61 -12.16 -3.58 2.48
N GLU A 62 -12.05 -2.29 2.13
CA GLU A 62 -11.16 -1.31 2.77
C GLU A 62 -11.87 -0.51 3.89
N GLU A 63 -12.97 -1.03 4.42
CA GLU A 63 -13.69 -0.42 5.54
C GLU A 63 -13.03 -0.77 6.89
N PRO A 64 -12.95 0.15 7.86
CA PRO A 64 -12.36 -0.12 9.17
C PRO A 64 -12.94 -1.37 9.85
N GLY A 65 -12.05 -2.19 10.42
CA GLY A 65 -12.38 -3.47 11.06
C GLY A 65 -12.44 -4.67 10.11
N ARG A 66 -12.28 -4.48 8.79
CA ARG A 66 -12.15 -5.58 7.84
C ARG A 66 -10.78 -6.25 7.94
N SER A 67 -10.77 -7.58 7.80
CA SER A 67 -9.55 -8.37 7.70
C SER A 67 -9.25 -8.70 6.25
N ILE A 68 -8.04 -8.38 5.80
CA ILE A 68 -7.57 -8.64 4.44
C ILE A 68 -6.46 -9.68 4.50
N LYS A 69 -6.61 -10.74 3.71
CA LYS A 69 -5.56 -11.74 3.51
C LYS A 69 -4.58 -11.21 2.48
N ILE A 70 -3.31 -11.10 2.85
CA ILE A 70 -2.25 -10.82 1.88
C ILE A 70 -1.88 -12.14 1.22
N ASN A 71 -2.46 -12.42 0.05
CA ASN A 71 -1.93 -13.47 -0.80
C ASN A 71 -0.75 -12.89 -1.58
N GLY A 72 0.43 -13.51 -1.46
CA GLY A 72 1.64 -13.15 -2.22
C GLY A 72 1.53 -13.36 -3.73
N GLN A 73 0.32 -13.59 -4.28
CA GLN A 73 0.08 -14.01 -5.66
C GLN A 73 -0.85 -13.09 -6.48
N ASN A 74 -1.27 -11.92 -5.98
CA ASN A 74 -1.96 -10.93 -6.83
C ASN A 74 -0.96 -10.21 -7.76
N PHE A 75 -0.28 -10.99 -8.59
CA PHE A 75 0.46 -10.55 -9.75
C PHE A 75 -0.52 -10.48 -10.91
N ILE A 76 -1.00 -9.27 -11.23
CA ILE A 76 -1.50 -9.04 -12.58
C ILE A 76 -0.25 -9.10 -13.46
N LYS A 77 -0.08 -10.20 -14.21
CA LYS A 77 0.78 -10.24 -15.38
C LYS A 77 0.37 -9.03 -16.23
N SER A 78 1.26 -8.06 -16.37
CA SER A 78 1.14 -7.07 -17.44
C SER A 78 1.14 -7.86 -18.74
N GLU A 79 -0.02 -8.01 -19.38
CA GLU A 79 -0.09 -8.50 -20.75
C GLU A 79 0.68 -7.52 -21.62
N GLY A 80 1.83 -7.97 -22.09
CA GLY A 80 2.76 -7.21 -22.91
C GLY A 80 3.48 -8.14 -23.85
N ILE A 81 2.91 -8.24 -25.05
CA ILE A 81 3.58 -8.49 -26.34
C ILE A 81 3.94 -9.95 -26.63
N SER A 82 3.16 -10.51 -27.55
CA SER A 82 3.50 -11.67 -28.37
C SER A 82 4.68 -11.33 -29.28
N GLU A 83 5.79 -12.03 -29.12
CA GLU A 83 6.72 -12.30 -30.22
C GLU A 83 6.86 -13.82 -30.31
N GLU A 84 6.61 -14.31 -31.52
CA GLU A 84 6.63 -15.70 -31.96
C GLU A 84 8.07 -16.26 -31.91
N ASP A 85 8.17 -17.55 -31.52
CA ASP A 85 9.01 -18.62 -32.09
C ASP A 85 10.54 -18.37 -32.15
N GLU A 86 11.49 -19.19 -31.69
CA GLU A 86 11.68 -20.64 -31.46
C GLU A 86 13.02 -20.73 -30.69
N ASP A 87 13.21 -21.66 -29.73
CA ASP A 87 14.39 -22.57 -29.72
C ASP A 87 14.36 -23.56 -28.53
N GLU A 88 14.83 -24.77 -28.80
CA GLU A 88 14.80 -25.98 -27.98
C GLU A 88 15.85 -25.97 -26.86
N GLY A 89 15.53 -26.56 -25.70
CA GLY A 89 16.49 -26.79 -24.62
C GLY A 89 15.88 -27.52 -23.43
N GLU A 90 15.91 -28.85 -23.47
CA GLU A 90 15.61 -29.74 -22.35
C GLU A 90 16.65 -29.58 -21.24
N GLU A 91 16.27 -29.09 -20.05
CA GLU A 91 17.02 -29.35 -18.81
C GLU A 91 16.06 -29.65 -17.65
N GLU A 92 16.43 -30.66 -16.88
CA GLU A 92 15.63 -31.45 -15.96
C GLU A 92 15.16 -30.64 -14.73
N GLU A 93 13.85 -30.67 -14.44
CA GLU A 93 13.28 -30.12 -13.20
C GLU A 93 13.63 -31.03 -12.01
N GLU A 94 14.59 -30.60 -11.18
CA GLU A 94 14.65 -31.07 -9.79
C GLU A 94 13.49 -30.44 -9.01
N VAL A 95 12.50 -31.28 -8.71
CA VAL A 95 11.37 -30.97 -7.84
C VAL A 95 11.88 -30.84 -6.40
N VAL A 96 12.32 -29.63 -6.01
CA VAL A 96 12.60 -29.33 -4.60
C VAL A 96 11.28 -29.12 -3.89
N ASP A 97 10.81 -30.22 -3.30
CA ASP A 97 9.67 -30.30 -2.40
C ASP A 97 9.95 -29.45 -1.14
N GLY A 98 9.45 -28.22 -1.15
CA GLY A 98 9.70 -27.22 -0.13
C GLY A 98 8.50 -26.31 0.07
N ILE A 99 7.31 -26.90 0.28
CA ILE A 99 6.10 -26.17 0.72
C ILE A 99 6.34 -25.69 2.16
N GLY A 100 7.04 -24.56 2.28
CA GLY A 100 7.14 -23.78 3.50
C GLY A 100 5.92 -22.87 3.62
N LYS A 101 4.96 -23.29 4.45
CA LYS A 101 3.89 -22.50 5.11
C LYS A 101 3.33 -21.30 4.33
N ASP A 102 2.10 -21.49 3.88
CA ASP A 102 1.16 -20.42 3.54
C ASP A 102 0.83 -19.60 4.81
N ASP A 103 1.79 -18.77 5.26
CA ASP A 103 1.57 -17.72 6.24
C ASP A 103 0.92 -16.54 5.52
N SER A 104 -0.35 -16.70 5.13
CA SER A 104 -1.14 -15.58 4.63
C SER A 104 -1.26 -14.55 5.76
N ALA A 105 -0.36 -13.58 5.80
CA ALA A 105 -0.40 -12.51 6.79
C ALA A 105 -1.75 -11.81 6.66
N THR A 106 -2.53 -11.83 7.73
CA THR A 106 -3.80 -11.11 7.79
C THR A 106 -3.51 -9.71 8.30
N GLN A 107 -3.98 -8.71 7.56
CA GLN A 107 -3.97 -7.32 7.96
C GLN A 107 -5.38 -6.87 8.34
N ILE A 108 -5.49 -5.92 9.26
CA ILE A 108 -6.78 -5.34 9.66
C ILE A 108 -6.79 -3.88 9.22
N VAL A 109 -7.84 -3.47 8.52
CA VAL A 109 -8.05 -2.06 8.19
C VAL A 109 -8.34 -1.29 9.47
N VAL A 110 -7.52 -0.29 9.79
CA VAL A 110 -7.66 0.54 11.00
C VAL A 110 -8.39 1.83 10.69
N ALA A 111 -8.06 2.48 9.57
CA ALA A 111 -8.69 3.72 9.16
C ALA A 111 -8.83 3.81 7.63
N LYS A 112 -9.92 4.44 7.20
CA LYS A 112 -10.17 4.91 5.83
C LYS A 112 -10.49 6.39 5.93
N LEU A 113 -9.54 7.24 5.57
CA LEU A 113 -9.66 8.69 5.68
C LEU A 113 -9.77 9.31 4.29
N GLU A 114 -10.86 10.01 4.03
CA GLU A 114 -11.01 10.80 2.80
C GLU A 114 -10.11 12.02 2.86
N ILE A 115 -9.29 12.21 1.84
CA ILE A 115 -8.30 13.27 1.75
C ILE A 115 -8.47 14.10 0.46
N GLY A 116 -9.66 14.07 -0.13
CA GLY A 116 -10.03 14.86 -1.30
C GLY A 116 -10.49 14.01 -2.48
N SER A 117 -10.36 14.54 -3.70
CA SER A 117 -10.75 13.85 -4.92
C SER A 117 -9.78 14.10 -6.08
N VAL A 118 -9.72 13.16 -7.02
CA VAL A 118 -8.88 13.22 -8.23
C VAL A 118 -9.78 13.19 -9.46
N ASP A 119 -9.57 14.10 -10.41
CA ASP A 119 -10.29 14.06 -11.68
C ASP A 119 -9.89 12.84 -12.53
N GLN A 120 -10.85 12.28 -13.27
CA GLN A 120 -10.63 11.18 -14.22
C GLN A 120 -9.47 11.46 -15.19
N SER A 121 -9.32 12.71 -15.65
CA SER A 121 -8.23 13.12 -16.56
C SER A 121 -6.86 13.17 -15.88
N GLN A 122 -6.81 13.18 -14.56
CA GLN A 122 -5.60 13.28 -13.76
C GLN A 122 -5.13 11.93 -13.21
N LEU A 123 -5.89 10.84 -13.38
CA LEU A 123 -5.53 9.51 -12.85
C LEU A 123 -4.14 9.05 -13.33
N GLY A 124 -3.83 9.22 -14.62
CA GLY A 124 -2.49 8.89 -15.14
C GLY A 124 -1.38 9.78 -14.56
N GLY A 125 -1.70 11.05 -14.27
CA GLY A 125 -0.78 11.96 -13.58
C GLY A 125 -0.54 11.56 -12.12
N PHE A 126 -1.58 11.05 -11.44
CA PHE A 126 -1.48 10.54 -10.07
C PHE A 126 -0.60 9.29 -10.03
N GLU A 127 -0.81 8.34 -10.94
CA GLU A 127 0.04 7.16 -11.05
C GLU A 127 1.50 7.53 -11.32
N LYS A 128 1.72 8.47 -12.24
CA LYS A 128 3.07 8.98 -12.52
C LYS A 128 3.70 9.61 -11.28
N ALA A 129 2.94 10.39 -10.51
CA ALA A 129 3.41 10.96 -9.26
C ALA A 129 3.76 9.88 -8.22
N CYS A 130 2.97 8.81 -8.11
CA CYS A 130 3.28 7.66 -7.26
C CYS A 130 4.63 7.02 -7.61
N ARG A 131 4.92 6.90 -8.91
CA ARG A 131 6.17 6.31 -9.43
C ARG A 131 7.38 7.21 -9.26
N GLU A 132 7.18 8.53 -9.32
CA GLU A 132 8.22 9.55 -9.13
C GLU A 132 8.50 9.88 -7.66
N ALA A 133 7.55 9.60 -6.77
CA ALA A 133 7.68 9.88 -5.35
C ALA A 133 8.89 9.12 -4.77
N TYR A 134 9.68 9.86 -3.99
CA TYR A 134 10.88 9.31 -3.36
C TYR A 134 10.51 8.16 -2.42
N VAL A 135 11.22 7.05 -2.55
CA VAL A 135 11.11 5.88 -1.68
C VAL A 135 12.43 5.76 -0.95
N GLU A 136 12.39 5.93 0.36
CA GLU A 136 13.56 5.70 1.20
C GLU A 136 13.88 4.21 1.15
N LYS A 137 15.12 3.85 0.79
CA LYS A 137 15.51 2.44 0.66
C LYS A 137 16.15 1.93 1.93
N GLU A 138 16.78 2.81 2.70
CA GLU A 138 17.50 2.45 3.92
C GLU A 138 16.59 2.61 5.14
N GLU A 139 16.57 1.60 6.01
CA GLU A 139 15.81 1.71 7.27
C GLU A 139 16.50 2.70 8.22
N VAL A 140 15.87 3.85 8.47
CA VAL A 140 16.25 4.70 9.60
C VAL A 140 15.89 3.94 10.88
N GLN A 141 16.90 3.65 11.70
CA GLN A 141 16.76 2.93 12.98
C GLN A 141 15.61 3.48 13.82
N GLY A 142 14.56 2.68 13.97
CA GLY A 142 13.36 2.99 14.72
C GLY A 142 12.35 1.85 14.65
N GLY A 143 12.70 0.70 15.22
CA GLY A 143 11.77 -0.37 15.61
C GLY A 143 10.97 -1.04 14.50
N GLU A 144 11.68 -1.62 13.52
CA GLU A 144 11.27 -2.66 12.55
C GLU A 144 10.13 -2.33 11.56
N GLY A 145 10.51 -2.07 10.30
CA GLY A 145 9.58 -1.82 9.18
C GLY A 145 9.16 -0.35 9.11
N GLY A 146 10.16 0.53 9.16
CA GLY A 146 10.06 1.98 9.34
C GLY A 146 9.00 2.69 8.51
N TRP A 147 8.79 3.97 8.83
CA TRP A 147 7.77 4.86 8.28
C TRP A 147 7.79 5.05 6.75
N ASN A 148 8.45 4.22 5.96
CA ASN A 148 8.63 4.43 4.53
C ASN A 148 7.32 4.54 3.74
N CYS A 149 6.35 3.64 3.94
CA CYS A 149 5.04 3.79 3.29
C CYS A 149 4.29 5.05 3.75
N GLN A 150 4.45 5.44 5.02
CA GLN A 150 3.83 6.63 5.60
C GLN A 150 4.48 7.91 5.05
N GLU A 151 5.81 7.96 5.02
CA GLU A 151 6.64 9.04 4.48
C GLU A 151 6.46 9.18 2.97
N TRP A 152 6.37 8.07 2.24
CA TRP A 152 6.02 8.05 0.82
C TRP A 152 4.63 8.63 0.59
N CYS A 153 3.62 8.22 1.36
CA CYS A 153 2.28 8.80 1.29
C CYS A 153 2.29 10.32 1.56
N LEU A 154 2.99 10.74 2.63
CA LEU A 154 3.07 12.15 3.02
C LEU A 154 3.83 12.98 1.96
N GLY A 155 4.96 12.48 1.46
CA GLY A 155 5.74 13.14 0.41
C GLY A 155 4.97 13.21 -0.91
N LEU A 156 4.23 12.16 -1.27
CA LEU A 156 3.34 12.19 -2.43
C LEU A 156 2.27 13.27 -2.28
N LEU A 157 1.61 13.38 -1.11
CA LEU A 157 0.61 14.42 -0.88
C LEU A 157 1.17 15.83 -1.00
N GLU A 158 2.35 16.08 -0.44
CA GLU A 158 3.03 17.37 -0.59
C GLU A 158 3.33 17.67 -2.07
N GLY A 159 3.78 16.68 -2.84
CA GLY A 159 4.01 16.81 -4.28
C GLY A 159 2.72 17.05 -5.08
N LEU A 160 1.62 16.40 -4.71
CA LEU A 160 0.32 16.55 -5.35
C LEU A 160 -0.31 17.92 -5.07
N LYS A 161 -0.15 18.46 -3.85
CA LYS A 161 -0.53 19.84 -3.52
C LYS A 161 0.14 20.85 -4.44
N GLY A 162 1.44 20.68 -4.68
CA GLY A 162 2.21 21.56 -5.56
C GLY A 162 1.80 21.49 -7.04
N LYS A 163 1.11 20.41 -7.45
CA LYS A 163 0.65 20.16 -8.84
C LYS A 163 -0.83 20.49 -9.04
N ASP A 164 -1.54 21.01 -8.03
CA ASP A 164 -3.00 21.22 -8.03
C ASP A 164 -3.76 19.92 -8.39
N MET A 165 -3.27 18.80 -7.88
CA MET A 165 -3.79 17.46 -8.12
C MET A 165 -4.44 16.91 -6.84
N GLY A 166 -5.73 17.18 -6.65
CA GLY A 166 -6.46 16.87 -5.43
C GLY A 166 -7.32 18.07 -5.03
N LYS A 167 -8.64 18.00 -5.25
CA LYS A 167 -9.46 19.23 -5.32
C LYS A 167 -10.03 19.74 -4.00
N ASP A 168 -10.12 18.92 -2.96
CA ASP A 168 -11.09 19.23 -1.90
C ASP A 168 -10.52 19.37 -0.49
N VAL A 169 -9.53 18.56 -0.09
CA VAL A 169 -9.05 18.55 1.31
C VAL A 169 -7.55 18.30 1.38
N TRP A 170 -6.83 19.14 2.11
CA TRP A 170 -5.38 19.03 2.23
C TRP A 170 -4.94 19.11 3.69
N TYR A 171 -4.82 17.95 4.32
CA TYR A 171 -4.35 17.87 5.70
C TYR A 171 -2.84 18.10 5.83
N GLY A 172 -2.42 18.69 6.93
CA GLY A 172 -1.01 18.84 7.28
C GLY A 172 -0.37 17.50 7.61
N ARG A 173 0.96 17.43 7.44
CA ARG A 173 1.76 16.25 7.75
C ARG A 173 1.53 15.78 9.19
N GLU A 174 1.72 16.67 10.16
CA GLU A 174 1.59 16.36 11.58
C GLU A 174 0.17 15.95 11.99
N GLU A 175 -0.85 16.49 11.33
CA GLU A 175 -2.25 16.10 11.56
C GLU A 175 -2.49 14.66 11.13
N LEU A 176 -2.08 14.31 9.90
CA LEU A 176 -2.18 12.95 9.38
C LEU A 176 -1.40 11.97 10.25
N LYS A 177 -0.17 12.31 10.64
CA LYS A 177 0.61 11.49 11.58
C LYS A 177 -0.13 11.29 12.90
N GLY A 178 -0.71 12.34 13.46
CA GLY A 178 -1.45 12.27 14.72
C GLY A 178 -2.70 11.39 14.65
N TRP A 179 -3.45 11.46 13.55
CA TRP A 179 -4.70 10.70 13.38
C TRP A 179 -4.49 9.25 12.96
N LEU A 180 -3.45 8.98 12.16
CA LEU A 180 -3.23 7.69 11.50
C LEU A 180 -2.08 6.88 12.11
N ARG A 181 -1.46 7.37 13.20
CA ARG A 181 -0.45 6.61 13.96
C ARG A 181 -1.02 5.34 14.58
N GLU A 182 -0.09 4.46 14.93
CA GLU A 182 -0.33 3.23 15.67
C GLU A 182 -1.06 3.54 16.99
N LYS A 183 -2.10 2.77 17.30
CA LYS A 183 -2.78 2.87 18.58
C LYS A 183 -2.05 1.98 19.57
N ASP A 184 -1.82 2.48 20.78
CA ASP A 184 -1.28 1.66 21.84
C ASP A 184 -2.34 0.64 22.29
N HIS A 185 -2.17 -0.62 21.89
CA HIS A 185 -3.08 -1.70 22.26
C HIS A 185 -3.01 -2.06 23.75
N SER A 186 -2.01 -1.55 24.49
CA SER A 186 -1.88 -1.74 25.94
C SER A 186 -3.03 -1.10 26.74
N ALA A 187 -3.71 -0.09 26.18
CA ALA A 187 -4.78 0.64 26.84
C ALA A 187 -6.16 -0.04 26.73
N MET A 188 -6.34 -1.04 25.86
CA MET A 188 -7.62 -1.73 25.66
C MET A 188 -7.80 -3.00 26.51
N ALA A 189 -6.80 -3.38 27.31
CA ALA A 189 -6.89 -4.51 28.25
C ALA A 189 -7.43 -4.13 29.64
N MET A 190 -7.99 -2.92 29.81
CA MET A 190 -8.54 -2.41 31.06
C MET A 190 -9.95 -1.81 30.90
N GLU A 191 -10.85 -2.50 30.21
CA GLU A 191 -12.30 -2.29 30.35
C GLU A 191 -13.06 -3.61 30.52
#